data_AF-A0A0F8Y3Z7-F1
#
_entry.id   AF-A0A0F8Y3Z7-F1
#
_cell.length_a   1.000
_cell.length_b   1.000
_cell.length_c   1.000
_cell.angle_alpha   90.00
_cell.angle_beta   90.00
_cell.angle_gamma   90.00
#
_symmetry.space_group_name_H-M   'P 1'
#
loop_
_entity.id
_entity.type
_entity.pdbx_description
1 polymer ?
#
loop_
_entity_poly.entity_id
_entity_poly.type
_entity_poly.pdbx_seq_one_letter_code
_entity_poly.pdbx_strand_id
1 'polypeptide(L)'
;MLKYNDNSRIVIVFPEEAMIDNKQEISTYRLTGYAALIEWYDLDVIPNWHKSLVTASGIHRIDSSKSVIEEIYPSKYWPGDTLGDHLEFALKYDGTNLSILAGLFQKAAKDDLLENVRSKPTGKYARRVWFLYEFLTGTTLPLDDLKRGNYIDLLEPDEYYTVTPVRQIRRQRVNDNLLGDSRFCPMVRRTDTL
;
A
#
# COMPACT_ATOMS: atom_id res chain seq x y z
N MET A 1 16.67 -37.01 -23.66
CA MET A 1 17.38 -38.07 -24.43
C MET A 1 18.32 -38.78 -23.46
N LEU A 2 18.12 -40.08 -23.19
CA LEU A 2 18.90 -40.83 -22.19
C LEU A 2 20.23 -41.30 -22.78
N LYS A 3 21.35 -41.08 -22.09
CA LYS A 3 22.64 -41.72 -22.38
C LYS A 3 23.19 -42.38 -21.11
N TYR A 4 23.75 -43.59 -21.27
CA TYR A 4 24.41 -44.36 -20.22
C TYR A 4 25.90 -44.03 -20.14
N ASN A 5 26.47 -44.04 -18.93
CA ASN A 5 27.92 -44.15 -18.73
C ASN A 5 28.24 -45.33 -17.80
N ASP A 6 29.46 -45.86 -17.94
CA ASP A 6 29.93 -47.20 -17.57
C ASP A 6 30.17 -47.43 -16.07
N ASN A 7 29.29 -46.91 -15.21
CA ASN A 7 29.28 -47.26 -13.78
C ASN A 7 27.84 -47.22 -13.27
N SER A 8 27.28 -48.40 -13.03
CA SER A 8 25.89 -48.77 -12.72
C SER A 8 25.13 -47.89 -11.71
N ARG A 9 24.81 -46.64 -12.04
CA ARG A 9 23.81 -45.80 -11.36
C ARG A 9 23.06 -44.95 -12.37
N ILE A 10 21.71 -45.02 -12.32
CA ILE A 10 20.83 -44.13 -13.06
C ILE A 10 20.95 -42.74 -12.44
N VAL A 11 21.57 -41.80 -13.15
CA VAL A 11 21.51 -40.38 -12.80
C VAL A 11 20.44 -39.75 -13.68
N ILE A 12 19.37 -39.26 -13.03
CA ILE A 12 18.40 -38.40 -13.71
C ILE A 12 19.10 -37.08 -13.97
N VAL A 13 19.62 -36.90 -15.18
CA VAL A 13 20.07 -35.59 -15.65
C VAL A 13 18.83 -34.84 -16.08
N PHE A 14 18.32 -34.00 -15.19
CA PHE A 14 17.35 -32.98 -15.58
C PHE A 14 18.02 -32.08 -16.61
N PRO A 15 17.35 -31.75 -17.73
CA PRO A 15 17.85 -30.69 -18.59
C PRO A 15 18.02 -29.46 -17.70
N GLU A 16 19.15 -28.79 -17.86
CA GLU A 16 19.38 -27.45 -17.32
C GLU A 16 18.36 -26.55 -18.02
N GLU A 17 17.12 -26.55 -17.49
CA GLU A 17 16.09 -25.62 -17.88
C GLU A 17 16.69 -24.26 -17.63
N ALA A 18 16.85 -23.53 -18.73
CA ALA A 18 17.37 -22.20 -18.76
C ALA A 18 16.82 -21.43 -17.56
N MET A 19 17.71 -21.09 -16.64
CA MET A 19 17.56 -19.91 -15.82
C MET A 19 17.38 -18.76 -16.81
N ILE A 20 16.11 -18.50 -17.15
CA ILE A 20 15.74 -17.25 -17.79
C ILE A 20 16.06 -16.22 -16.72
N ASP A 21 17.25 -15.66 -16.86
CA ASP A 21 17.70 -14.47 -16.18
C ASP A 21 16.71 -13.37 -16.59
N ASN A 22 15.59 -13.29 -15.87
CA ASN A 22 14.56 -12.27 -16.07
C ASN A 22 15.02 -10.95 -15.45
N LYS A 23 16.26 -10.57 -15.75
CA LYS A 23 16.91 -9.33 -15.33
C LYS A 23 16.93 -8.29 -16.44
N GLN A 24 16.23 -8.53 -17.54
CA GLN A 24 16.19 -7.65 -18.71
C GLN A 24 14.75 -7.45 -19.26
N GLU A 25 13.85 -6.98 -18.40
CA GLU A 25 12.64 -6.23 -18.81
C GLU A 25 12.34 -5.04 -17.86
N ILE A 26 13.36 -4.56 -17.13
CA ILE A 26 13.24 -3.51 -16.12
C ILE A 26 13.54 -2.14 -16.77
N SER A 27 12.59 -1.58 -17.54
CA SER A 27 12.50 -0.12 -17.75
C SER A 27 11.16 0.39 -18.32
N THR A 28 10.04 -0.33 -18.19
CA THR A 28 8.73 0.18 -18.64
C THR A 28 7.78 0.54 -17.50
N TYR A 29 7.91 -0.14 -16.34
CA TYR A 29 7.02 0.04 -15.20
C TYR A 29 7.75 0.59 -13.98
N ARG A 30 7.13 1.54 -13.29
CA ARG A 30 7.59 2.12 -12.02
C ARG A 30 6.66 1.68 -10.90
N LEU A 31 7.18 1.19 -9.77
CA LEU A 31 6.35 0.89 -8.61
C LEU A 31 5.67 2.16 -8.11
N THR A 32 4.45 2.03 -7.61
CA THR A 32 3.63 3.15 -7.14
C THR A 32 2.82 2.74 -5.91
N GLY A 33 2.43 3.70 -5.08
CA GLY A 33 1.66 3.40 -3.87
C GLY A 33 2.47 2.56 -2.86
N TYR A 34 1.82 1.57 -2.24
CA TYR A 34 2.46 0.73 -1.23
C TYR A 34 3.65 -0.05 -1.79
N ALA A 35 3.61 -0.47 -3.06
CA ALA A 35 4.71 -1.25 -3.65
C ALA A 35 6.03 -0.45 -3.66
N ALA A 36 5.96 0.84 -4.01
CA ALA A 36 7.12 1.72 -3.95
C ALA A 36 7.58 1.96 -2.51
N LEU A 37 6.65 2.20 -1.59
CA LEU A 37 6.97 2.49 -0.19
C LEU A 37 7.60 1.28 0.52
N ILE A 38 7.15 0.07 0.21
CA ILE A 38 7.76 -1.17 0.70
C ILE A 38 9.21 -1.28 0.23
N GLU A 39 9.48 -0.99 -1.05
CA GLU A 39 10.83 -1.03 -1.61
C GLU A 39 11.73 0.07 -1.04
N TRP A 40 11.27 1.32 -1.04
CA TRP A 40 12.07 2.48 -0.61
C TRP A 40 12.52 2.40 0.84
N TYR A 41 11.68 1.84 1.71
CA TYR A 41 11.95 1.72 3.14
C TYR A 41 12.35 0.29 3.56
N ASP A 42 12.50 -0.64 2.61
CA ASP A 42 12.85 -2.05 2.85
C ASP A 42 11.94 -2.69 3.92
N LEU A 43 10.63 -2.58 3.73
CA LEU A 43 9.64 -3.02 4.73
C LEU A 43 9.50 -4.54 4.74
N ASP A 44 9.75 -5.17 5.88
CA ASP A 44 9.46 -6.59 6.11
C ASP A 44 7.98 -6.79 6.48
N VAL A 45 7.13 -6.80 5.45
CA VAL A 45 5.66 -6.86 5.59
C VAL A 45 5.07 -7.81 4.56
N ILE A 46 3.92 -8.40 4.87
CA ILE A 46 3.14 -9.15 3.88
C ILE A 46 2.68 -8.16 2.79
N PRO A 47 2.94 -8.45 1.50
CA PRO A 47 2.51 -7.60 0.41
C PRO A 47 1.00 -7.35 0.41
N ASN A 48 0.60 -6.17 -0.04
CA ASN A 48 -0.82 -5.82 -0.13
C ASN A 48 -1.54 -6.65 -1.19
N TRP A 49 -2.86 -6.80 -1.04
CA TRP A 49 -3.72 -7.50 -2.01
C TRP A 49 -3.78 -6.77 -3.37
N HIS A 50 -3.48 -5.47 -3.39
CA HIS A 50 -3.39 -4.64 -4.58
C HIS A 50 -1.98 -4.09 -4.74
N LYS A 51 -1.40 -4.28 -5.93
CA LYS A 51 -0.07 -3.82 -6.30
C LYS A 51 -0.17 -2.87 -7.49
N SER A 52 0.26 -1.63 -7.29
CA SER A 52 0.19 -0.59 -8.31
C SER A 52 1.52 -0.35 -9.02
N LEU A 53 1.47 -0.25 -10.34
CA LEU A 53 2.57 0.20 -11.18
C LEU A 53 2.13 1.33 -12.11
N VAL A 54 3.07 2.17 -12.52
CA VAL A 54 2.85 3.19 -13.56
C VAL A 54 3.73 2.88 -14.77
N THR A 55 3.13 2.89 -15.96
CA THR A 55 3.87 2.73 -17.22
C THR A 55 4.15 4.07 -17.90
N ALA A 56 5.32 4.19 -18.52
CA ALA A 56 5.65 5.34 -19.37
C ALA A 56 4.81 5.37 -20.66
N SER A 57 4.42 4.20 -21.17
CA SER A 57 3.62 4.04 -22.39
C SER A 57 2.62 2.89 -22.24
N GLY A 58 1.39 3.10 -22.71
CA GLY A 58 0.33 2.09 -22.65
C GLY A 58 -0.95 2.57 -22.01
N ILE A 59 -1.94 1.69 -22.02
CA ILE A 59 -3.25 1.88 -21.39
C ILE A 59 -3.30 1.18 -20.05
N HIS A 60 -4.33 1.52 -19.28
CA HIS A 60 -4.64 0.88 -18.02
C HIS A 60 -4.85 -0.63 -18.18
N ARG A 61 -4.26 -1.43 -17.29
CA ARG A 61 -4.34 -2.91 -17.31
C ARG A 61 -4.48 -3.45 -15.89
N ILE A 62 -5.21 -4.54 -15.75
CA ILE A 62 -5.36 -5.28 -14.49
C ILE A 62 -4.99 -6.73 -14.79
N ASP A 63 -4.03 -7.27 -14.04
CA ASP A 63 -3.67 -8.69 -14.03
C ASP A 63 -4.01 -9.28 -12.65
N SER A 64 -4.76 -10.37 -12.66
CA SER A 64 -5.23 -11.03 -11.44
C SER A 64 -4.54 -12.38 -11.32
N SER A 65 -3.37 -12.40 -10.67
CA SER A 65 -2.64 -13.65 -10.43
C SER A 65 -2.82 -14.11 -8.98
N LYS A 66 -3.49 -15.27 -8.81
CA LYS A 66 -3.56 -16.17 -7.64
C LYS A 66 -3.90 -15.63 -6.23
N SER A 67 -3.97 -14.32 -6.00
CA SER A 67 -4.46 -13.64 -4.78
C SER A 67 -4.18 -12.14 -4.78
N VAL A 68 -3.30 -11.65 -5.66
CA VAL A 68 -2.90 -10.24 -5.75
C VAL A 68 -3.40 -9.68 -7.08
N ILE A 69 -4.05 -8.52 -7.00
CA ILE A 69 -4.43 -7.72 -8.16
C ILE A 69 -3.24 -6.81 -8.47
N GLU A 70 -2.63 -7.01 -9.63
CA GLU A 70 -1.62 -6.10 -10.15
C GLU A 70 -2.30 -5.13 -11.13
N GLU A 71 -2.25 -3.84 -10.82
CA GLU A 71 -2.89 -2.79 -11.60
C GLU A 71 -1.85 -1.82 -12.16
N ILE A 72 -1.86 -1.68 -13.47
CA ILE A 72 -0.93 -0.85 -14.23
C ILE A 72 -1.68 0.41 -14.67
N TYR A 73 -1.20 1.56 -14.20
CA TYR A 73 -1.75 2.86 -14.52
C TYR A 73 -0.93 3.56 -15.62
N PRO A 74 -1.58 4.35 -16.50
CA PRO A 74 -0.89 5.23 -17.43
C PRO A 74 -0.04 6.30 -16.72
N SER A 75 0.95 6.85 -17.42
CA SER A 75 1.91 7.85 -16.89
C SER A 75 1.30 9.04 -16.15
N LYS A 76 0.11 9.50 -16.56
CA LYS A 76 -0.61 10.60 -15.89
C LYS A 76 -1.00 10.33 -14.42
N TYR A 77 -0.94 9.08 -13.98
CA TYR A 77 -1.21 8.68 -12.60
C TYR A 77 0.05 8.64 -11.73
N TRP A 78 1.23 8.97 -12.28
CA TRP A 78 2.43 9.12 -11.48
C TRP A 78 2.18 10.14 -10.36
N PRO A 79 2.28 9.74 -9.08
CA PRO A 79 1.86 10.60 -7.99
C PRO A 79 2.89 11.70 -7.67
N GLY A 80 4.15 11.51 -8.08
CA GLY A 80 5.29 12.32 -7.66
C GLY A 80 6.39 11.42 -7.10
N ASP A 81 7.46 12.00 -6.56
CA ASP A 81 8.63 11.23 -6.08
C ASP A 81 8.80 11.32 -4.55
N THR A 82 7.77 11.79 -3.82
CA THR A 82 7.81 11.94 -2.36
C THR A 82 7.08 10.81 -1.63
N LEU A 83 7.41 10.62 -0.34
CA LEU A 83 6.65 9.75 0.58
C LEU A 83 5.16 10.09 0.57
N GLY A 84 4.84 11.37 0.69
CA GLY A 84 3.46 11.85 0.75
C GLY A 84 2.66 11.53 -0.51
N ASP A 85 3.27 11.69 -1.68
CA ASP A 85 2.64 11.40 -2.97
C ASP A 85 2.24 9.92 -3.09
N HIS A 86 3.18 9.02 -2.79
CA HIS A 86 2.93 7.59 -2.84
C HIS A 86 1.99 7.12 -1.72
N LEU A 87 2.00 7.76 -0.55
CA LEU A 87 1.10 7.41 0.54
C LEU A 87 -0.34 7.82 0.25
N GLU A 88 -0.55 9.02 -0.31
CA GLU A 88 -1.87 9.46 -0.79
C GLU A 88 -2.38 8.54 -1.91
N PHE A 89 -1.50 8.16 -2.84
CA PHE A 89 -1.83 7.21 -3.90
C PHE A 89 -2.27 5.85 -3.31
N ALA A 90 -1.49 5.30 -2.37
CA ALA A 90 -1.78 4.01 -1.76
C ALA A 90 -3.15 4.00 -1.08
N LEU A 91 -3.45 5.01 -0.27
CA LEU A 91 -4.75 5.11 0.41
C LEU A 91 -5.94 5.30 -0.53
N LYS A 92 -5.69 5.75 -1.76
CA LYS A 92 -6.70 5.96 -2.80
C LYS A 92 -6.95 4.72 -3.66
N TYR A 93 -5.90 4.01 -4.03
CA TYR A 93 -5.96 2.94 -5.04
C TYR A 93 -5.60 1.57 -4.50
N ASP A 94 -4.67 1.48 -3.54
CA ASP A 94 -4.25 0.21 -2.92
C ASP A 94 -5.11 -0.17 -1.70
N GLY A 95 -5.97 0.75 -1.25
CA GLY A 95 -6.77 0.60 -0.03
C GLY A 95 -5.99 0.92 1.25
N THR A 96 -6.59 0.68 2.41
CA THR A 96 -5.93 0.91 3.71
C THR A 96 -5.36 -0.39 4.25
N ASN A 97 -4.05 -0.41 4.53
CA ASN A 97 -3.39 -1.54 5.14
C ASN A 97 -2.62 -1.09 6.40
N LEU A 98 -3.17 -1.38 7.58
CA LEU A 98 -2.59 -0.95 8.86
C LEU A 98 -1.22 -1.56 9.13
N SER A 99 -0.95 -2.79 8.67
CA SER A 99 0.34 -3.46 8.87
C SER A 99 1.46 -2.80 8.09
N ILE A 100 1.21 -2.48 6.81
CA ILE A 100 2.18 -1.75 5.98
C ILE A 100 2.40 -0.34 6.53
N LEU A 101 1.32 0.36 6.89
CA LEU A 101 1.40 1.71 7.46
C LEU A 101 2.16 1.73 8.79
N ALA A 102 1.96 0.74 9.66
CA ALA A 102 2.68 0.63 10.92
C ALA A 102 4.18 0.43 10.68
N GLY A 103 4.57 -0.47 9.77
CA GLY A 103 5.97 -0.67 9.40
C GLY A 103 6.61 0.57 8.76
N LEU A 104 5.86 1.25 7.89
CA LEU A 104 6.29 2.48 7.24
C LEU A 104 6.53 3.60 8.27
N PHE A 105 5.58 3.84 9.18
CA PHE A 105 5.68 4.93 10.15
C PHE A 105 6.78 4.72 11.21
N GLN A 106 7.27 3.50 11.37
CA GLN A 106 8.45 3.23 12.20
C GLN A 106 9.77 3.65 11.52
N LYS A 107 9.82 3.64 10.18
CA LYS A 107 11.04 3.95 9.41
C LYS A 107 11.04 5.34 8.79
N ALA A 108 9.87 5.86 8.42
CA ALA A 108 9.73 7.16 7.77
C ALA A 108 10.08 8.30 8.73
N ALA A 109 10.73 9.35 8.20
CA ALA A 109 10.97 10.55 8.98
C ALA A 109 9.64 11.26 9.26
N LYS A 110 9.43 11.62 10.53
CA LYS A 110 8.23 12.37 10.97
C LYS A 110 8.05 13.67 10.19
N ASP A 111 9.15 14.33 9.81
CA ASP A 111 9.11 15.61 9.12
C ASP A 111 8.56 15.50 7.70
N ASP A 112 8.82 14.40 6.99
CA ASP A 112 8.26 14.13 5.65
C ASP A 112 6.72 14.01 5.72
N LEU A 113 6.20 13.35 6.77
CA LEU A 113 4.76 13.25 7.01
C LEU A 113 4.15 14.60 7.41
N LEU A 114 4.86 15.39 8.22
CA LEU A 114 4.42 16.73 8.58
C LEU A 114 4.31 17.64 7.37
N GLU A 115 5.28 17.59 6.46
CA GLU A 115 5.26 18.34 5.22
C GLU A 115 4.06 17.95 4.36
N ASN A 116 3.81 16.65 4.18
CA ASN A 116 2.65 16.17 3.44
C ASN A 116 1.34 16.71 4.02
N VAL A 117 1.12 16.57 5.34
CA VAL A 117 -0.14 16.99 5.97
C VAL A 117 -0.29 18.52 5.94
N ARG A 118 0.79 19.29 6.13
CA ARG A 118 0.76 20.76 6.08
C ARG A 118 0.49 21.30 4.69
N SER A 119 0.92 20.60 3.64
CA SER A 119 0.67 21.03 2.26
C SER A 119 -0.81 20.99 1.89
N LYS A 120 -1.58 20.03 2.46
CA LYS A 120 -3.00 19.79 2.13
C LYS A 120 -3.84 19.49 3.38
N PRO A 121 -3.94 20.40 4.37
CA PRO A 121 -4.47 20.09 5.70
C PRO A 121 -5.95 19.70 5.72
N THR A 122 -6.73 20.14 4.72
CA THR A 122 -8.16 19.77 4.57
C THR A 122 -8.39 18.59 3.61
N GLY A 123 -7.33 18.11 2.95
CA GLY A 123 -7.39 17.00 2.00
C GLY A 123 -7.86 15.70 2.66
N LYS A 124 -8.62 14.88 1.93
CA LYS A 124 -9.13 13.60 2.44
C LYS A 124 -7.98 12.69 2.88
N TYR A 125 -7.00 12.46 2.01
CA TYR A 125 -5.89 11.53 2.27
C TYR A 125 -4.90 12.08 3.30
N ALA A 126 -4.55 13.37 3.26
CA ALA A 126 -3.71 13.98 4.29
C ALA A 126 -4.29 13.82 5.70
N ARG A 127 -5.61 13.99 5.87
CA ARG A 127 -6.27 13.80 7.18
C ARG A 127 -6.32 12.34 7.61
N ARG A 128 -6.48 11.39 6.67
CA ARG A 128 -6.36 9.95 6.95
C ARG A 128 -4.93 9.59 7.37
N VAL A 129 -3.92 10.05 6.65
CA VAL A 129 -2.49 9.87 7.01
C VAL A 129 -2.21 10.41 8.39
N TRP A 130 -2.64 11.64 8.68
CA TRP A 130 -2.45 12.24 10.00
C TRP A 130 -3.09 11.39 11.10
N PHE A 131 -4.36 11.01 10.95
CA PHE A 131 -5.01 10.15 11.94
C PHE A 131 -4.29 8.80 12.10
N LEU A 132 -3.98 8.12 11.01
CA LEU A 132 -3.34 6.79 11.02
C LEU A 132 -1.97 6.82 11.67
N TYR A 133 -1.18 7.87 11.43
CA TYR A 133 0.11 8.04 12.09
C TYR A 133 -0.04 8.14 13.60
N GLU A 134 -0.89 9.05 14.09
CA GLU A 134 -1.09 9.23 15.54
C GLU A 134 -1.70 7.97 16.17
N PHE A 135 -2.61 7.29 15.46
CA PHE A 135 -3.25 6.06 15.92
C PHE A 135 -2.28 4.89 16.04
N LEU A 136 -1.44 4.64 15.03
CA LEU A 136 -0.54 3.48 14.99
C LEU A 136 0.72 3.68 15.82
N THR A 137 1.22 4.92 15.92
CA THR A 137 2.46 5.22 16.65
C THR A 137 2.23 5.69 18.09
N GLY A 138 1.00 6.12 18.42
CA GLY A 138 0.69 6.80 19.68
C GLY A 138 1.34 8.18 19.81
N THR A 139 2.00 8.68 18.76
CA THR A 139 2.72 9.96 18.77
C THR A 139 1.89 11.04 18.11
N THR A 140 1.52 12.06 18.89
CA THR A 140 0.81 13.24 18.38
C THR A 140 1.72 14.10 17.49
N LEU A 141 1.29 14.42 16.28
CA LEU A 141 2.02 15.32 15.39
C LEU A 141 1.90 16.77 15.90
N PRO A 142 2.95 17.61 15.80
CA PRO A 142 2.91 19.03 16.15
C PRO A 142 2.12 19.86 15.11
N LEU A 143 0.82 19.60 15.06
CA LEU A 143 -0.18 20.24 14.21
C LEU A 143 -1.36 20.71 15.08
N ASP A 144 -1.95 21.85 14.73
CA ASP A 144 -3.16 22.35 15.39
C ASP A 144 -4.41 21.64 14.88
N ASP A 145 -5.35 21.37 15.77
CA ASP A 145 -6.66 20.79 15.42
C ASP A 145 -7.36 21.58 14.31
N LEU A 146 -7.97 20.85 13.37
CA LEU A 146 -8.79 21.45 12.32
C LEU A 146 -10.05 22.09 12.89
N LYS A 147 -10.17 23.40 12.68
CA LYS A 147 -11.33 24.18 13.17
C LYS A 147 -12.55 24.12 12.23
N ARG A 148 -12.35 23.73 10.96
CA ARG A 148 -13.40 23.70 9.91
C ARG A 148 -13.29 22.48 9.00
N GLY A 149 -14.36 22.21 8.24
CA GLY A 149 -14.43 21.12 7.26
C GLY A 149 -15.45 20.03 7.63
N ASN A 150 -15.74 19.12 6.71
CA ASN A 150 -16.60 17.97 7.01
C ASN A 150 -15.79 16.84 7.63
N TYR A 151 -16.48 15.96 8.37
CA TYR A 151 -15.89 14.68 8.75
C TYR A 151 -15.75 13.81 7.50
N ILE A 152 -14.66 13.05 7.43
CA ILE A 152 -14.42 12.03 6.40
C ILE A 152 -14.35 10.67 7.07
N ASP A 153 -14.83 9.64 6.40
CA ASP A 153 -14.63 8.27 6.86
C ASP A 153 -13.16 7.86 6.69
N LEU A 154 -12.65 7.12 7.68
CA LEU A 154 -11.29 6.62 7.63
C LEU A 154 -11.16 5.48 6.61
N LEU A 155 -12.12 4.56 6.62
CA LEU A 155 -12.29 3.49 5.63
C LEU A 155 -13.54 3.76 4.80
N GLU A 156 -13.50 3.49 3.49
CA GLU A 156 -14.70 3.55 2.66
C GLU A 156 -15.64 2.39 3.04
N PRO A 157 -16.89 2.65 3.47
CA PRO A 157 -17.81 1.61 3.91
C PRO A 157 -18.22 0.61 2.80
N ASP A 158 -18.10 1.03 1.54
CA ASP A 158 -18.36 0.21 0.37
C ASP A 158 -17.20 -0.75 0.06
N GLU A 159 -16.00 -0.47 0.56
CA GLU A 159 -14.80 -1.30 0.38
C GLU A 159 -14.45 -2.12 1.64
N TYR A 160 -14.91 -1.70 2.83
CA TYR A 160 -14.57 -2.33 4.11
C TYR A 160 -15.78 -2.51 5.00
N TYR A 161 -15.75 -3.55 5.82
CA TYR A 161 -16.65 -3.67 6.97
C TYR A 161 -16.21 -2.70 8.07
N THR A 162 -17.15 -1.90 8.57
CA THR A 162 -16.88 -0.79 9.49
C THR A 162 -17.85 -0.81 10.67
N VAL A 163 -17.47 -0.16 11.78
CA VAL A 163 -18.33 -0.08 12.96
C VAL A 163 -19.44 0.97 12.79
N THR A 164 -20.58 0.70 13.43
CA THR A 164 -21.65 1.68 13.62
C THR A 164 -22.14 1.59 15.07
N PRO A 165 -22.25 2.70 15.82
CA PRO A 165 -21.94 4.08 15.43
C PRO A 165 -20.42 4.34 15.29
N VAL A 166 -20.05 5.30 14.44
CA VAL A 166 -18.65 5.71 14.23
C VAL A 166 -18.11 6.59 15.36
N ARG A 167 -16.80 6.55 15.60
CA ARG A 167 -16.11 7.41 16.57
C ARG A 167 -15.62 8.69 15.90
N GLN A 168 -16.12 9.85 16.32
CA GLN A 168 -15.72 11.13 15.72
C GLN A 168 -14.46 11.68 16.35
N ILE A 169 -13.41 11.82 15.54
CA ILE A 169 -12.12 12.37 15.95
C ILE A 169 -12.04 13.82 15.50
N ARG A 170 -12.23 14.75 16.45
CA ARG A 170 -12.38 16.19 16.17
C ARG A 170 -11.12 16.83 15.59
N ARG A 171 -9.94 16.42 16.08
CA ARG A 171 -8.63 17.00 15.72
C ARG A 171 -8.37 16.96 14.22
N GLN A 172 -8.55 15.80 13.60
CA GLN A 172 -8.42 15.61 12.14
C GLN A 172 -9.76 15.67 11.40
N ARG A 173 -10.89 15.76 12.11
CA ARG A 173 -12.24 15.64 11.55
C ARG A 173 -12.36 14.35 10.72
N VAL A 174 -12.04 13.22 11.36
CA VAL A 174 -12.11 11.87 10.79
C VAL A 174 -13.15 11.08 11.59
N ASN A 175 -14.01 10.34 10.90
CA ASN A 175 -14.82 9.29 11.49
C ASN A 175 -13.95 8.03 11.55
N ASP A 176 -13.43 7.74 12.74
CA ASP A 176 -12.82 6.45 13.03
C ASP A 176 -13.93 5.39 13.03
N ASN A 177 -13.98 4.68 11.91
CA ASN A 177 -14.91 3.59 11.63
C ASN A 177 -14.21 2.22 11.65
N LEU A 178 -13.05 2.12 12.33
CA LEU A 178 -12.29 0.89 12.50
C LEU A 178 -13.01 -0.15 13.39
N LEU A 179 -12.77 -1.43 13.13
CA LEU A 179 -13.32 -2.55 13.91
C LEU A 179 -12.67 -2.74 15.28
N GLY A 180 -11.55 -2.07 15.55
CA GLY A 180 -10.83 -2.18 16.81
C GLY A 180 -10.04 -0.92 17.16
N ASP A 181 -8.99 -1.10 17.95
CA ASP A 181 -8.10 -0.03 18.40
C ASP A 181 -6.63 -0.31 18.03
N SER A 182 -5.71 0.55 18.43
CA SER A 182 -4.30 0.47 18.04
C SER A 182 -3.59 -0.81 18.53
N ARG A 183 -4.16 -1.52 19.51
CA ARG A 183 -3.63 -2.80 20.02
C ARG A 183 -4.06 -3.97 19.17
N PHE A 184 -5.28 -3.92 18.63
CA PHE A 184 -5.84 -4.92 17.74
C PHE A 184 -6.98 -4.33 16.90
N CYS A 185 -6.76 -4.22 15.60
CA CYS A 185 -7.76 -3.72 14.66
C CYS A 185 -7.79 -4.59 13.40
N PRO A 186 -8.74 -5.55 13.29
CA PRO A 186 -8.86 -6.34 12.08
C PRO A 186 -9.34 -5.48 10.92
N MET A 187 -8.78 -5.74 9.74
CA MET A 187 -9.16 -5.10 8.48
C MET A 187 -9.89 -6.12 7.61
N VAL A 188 -11.20 -5.93 7.41
CA VAL A 188 -12.03 -6.84 6.61
C VAL A 188 -12.50 -6.10 5.37
N ARG A 189 -11.86 -6.41 4.23
CA ARG A 189 -12.20 -5.86 2.92
C ARG A 189 -13.41 -6.60 2.35
N ARG A 190 -14.31 -5.84 1.72
CA ARG A 190 -15.41 -6.36 0.91
C ARG A 190 -14.88 -6.84 -0.45
N THR A 191 -15.51 -7.86 -0.97
CA THR A 191 -15.23 -8.47 -2.27
C THR A 191 -16.53 -8.69 -3.01
N ASP A 192 -16.50 -8.96 -4.31
CA ASP A 192 -17.74 -9.22 -5.07
C ASP A 192 -18.58 -10.38 -4.51
N THR A 193 -17.94 -11.28 -3.75
CA THR A 193 -18.58 -12.42 -3.10
C THR A 193 -19.04 -12.16 -1.65
N LEU A 194 -18.49 -11.15 -0.96
CA LEU A 194 -18.67 -10.89 0.49
C LEU A 194 -18.69 -9.40 0.82
#